data_AF-A0A7M2YVN4-F1
#
_entry.id   AF-A0A7M2YVN4-F1
#
_cell.length_a   1.000
_cell.length_b   1.000
_cell.length_c   1.000
_cell.angle_alpha   90.00
_cell.angle_beta   90.00
_cell.angle_gamma   90.00
#
_symmetry.space_group_name_H-M   'P 1'
#
loop_
_entity.id
_entity.type
_entity.pdbx_description
1 polymer ?
#
loop_
_entity_poly.entity_id
_entity_poly.type
_entity_poly.pdbx_seq_one_letter_code
_entity_poly.pdbx_strand_id
1 'polypeptide(L)'
;MTRYQIKLLPTLLAVLVVSLAASTVSAGTSVSQRVLLADYSLDSTPAERTEAVRIVGEMADLAAADQGVVAAAPFQASALATITWPILHRFTPKPSDPNSYYRKLDLAQQAEAVKQQAKTLFGRQRRVQGTDVLGGLIAASELFASEPAGPQTLVLNSNMWAYSPADGLILKKQRLSLSQITRLIDRLGRAGKIAPLRGVCVYVVGAGLDPGRQIPTSIQISMRAFWKAYFARAGAIVRAWTPTLAAEPSC
;
A
#
# COMPACT_ATOMS: atom_id res chain seq x y z
N MET A 1 -12.24 -62.62 72.80
CA MET A 1 -11.97 -61.26 73.34
C MET A 1 -12.15 -60.25 72.22
N THR A 2 -13.14 -59.39 72.39
CA THR A 2 -13.65 -58.36 71.50
C THR A 2 -12.61 -57.28 71.20
N ARG A 3 -12.56 -56.79 69.96
CA ARG A 3 -12.15 -55.40 69.63
C ARG A 3 -12.68 -55.00 68.24
N TYR A 4 -13.63 -54.07 68.25
CA TYR A 4 -14.00 -53.17 67.15
C TYR A 4 -12.79 -52.34 66.71
N GLN A 5 -12.67 -51.96 65.43
CA GLN A 5 -12.32 -50.59 64.96
C GLN A 5 -12.61 -50.47 63.44
N ILE A 6 -13.62 -49.68 63.04
CA ILE A 6 -13.57 -48.30 62.50
C ILE A 6 -13.20 -48.24 61.00
N LYS A 7 -14.20 -47.86 60.20
CA LYS A 7 -14.10 -47.49 58.78
C LYS A 7 -13.39 -46.14 58.64
N LEU A 8 -12.46 -46.04 57.70
CA LEU A 8 -12.03 -44.77 57.09
C LEU A 8 -12.00 -44.95 55.57
N LEU A 9 -12.88 -44.22 54.87
CA LEU A 9 -12.81 -44.04 53.42
C LEU A 9 -11.63 -43.13 53.08
N PRO A 10 -10.82 -43.43 52.06
CA PRO A 10 -9.91 -42.47 51.46
C PRO A 10 -10.62 -41.72 50.33
N THR A 11 -10.74 -40.40 50.52
CA THR A 11 -11.16 -39.40 49.53
C THR A 11 -10.11 -39.33 48.41
N LEU A 12 -10.50 -39.67 47.17
CA LEU A 12 -9.65 -39.51 45.99
C LEU A 12 -9.58 -38.02 45.59
N LEU A 13 -8.40 -37.42 45.72
CA LEU A 13 -8.09 -36.08 45.22
C LEU A 13 -7.66 -36.20 43.75
N ALA A 14 -8.49 -35.77 42.82
CA ALA A 14 -8.14 -35.70 41.40
C ALA A 14 -7.32 -34.42 41.15
N VAL A 15 -6.02 -34.56 40.86
CA VAL A 15 -5.15 -33.47 40.41
C VAL A 15 -5.39 -33.27 38.91
N LEU A 16 -6.09 -32.19 38.56
CA LEU A 16 -6.28 -31.74 37.19
C LEU A 16 -5.01 -31.01 36.73
N VAL A 17 -4.14 -31.68 35.97
CA VAL A 17 -2.98 -31.04 35.33
C VAL A 17 -3.49 -30.30 34.08
N VAL A 18 -3.72 -29.00 34.19
CA VAL A 18 -3.97 -28.13 33.03
C VAL A 18 -2.62 -27.80 32.41
N SER A 19 -2.25 -28.53 31.36
CA SER A 19 -1.10 -28.20 30.52
C SER A 19 -1.44 -26.95 29.69
N LEU A 20 -1.00 -25.78 30.15
CA LEU A 20 -0.91 -24.58 29.30
C LEU A 20 0.11 -24.86 28.20
N ALA A 21 -0.37 -25.22 27.01
CA ALA A 21 0.43 -25.13 25.80
C ALA A 21 0.60 -23.63 25.50
N ALA A 22 1.72 -23.06 25.95
CA ALA A 22 2.18 -21.76 25.49
C ALA A 22 2.60 -21.90 24.02
N SER A 23 1.65 -21.63 23.11
CA SER A 23 1.95 -21.45 21.70
C SER A 23 2.86 -20.23 21.57
N THR A 24 4.17 -20.44 21.53
CA THR A 24 5.12 -19.43 21.11
C THR A 24 4.86 -19.16 19.64
N VAL A 25 4.00 -18.17 19.36
CA VAL A 25 3.93 -17.53 18.05
C VAL A 25 5.34 -16.98 17.82
N SER A 26 6.10 -17.59 16.92
CA SER A 26 7.35 -16.97 16.47
C SER A 26 6.96 -15.58 15.97
N ALA A 27 7.44 -14.54 16.64
CA ALA A 27 7.31 -13.18 16.15
C ALA A 27 8.06 -13.13 14.81
N GLY A 28 7.33 -13.38 13.71
CA GLY A 28 7.84 -13.10 12.38
C GLY A 28 8.27 -11.65 12.39
N THR A 29 9.52 -11.41 11.99
CA THR A 29 10.08 -10.05 11.93
C THR A 29 9.14 -9.21 11.07
N SER A 30 8.45 -8.25 11.69
CA SER A 30 7.55 -7.35 10.99
C SER A 30 8.37 -6.45 10.08
N VAL A 31 8.06 -6.41 8.79
CA VAL A 31 8.79 -5.60 7.80
C VAL A 31 7.85 -4.54 7.24
N SER A 32 8.23 -3.27 7.36
CA SER A 32 7.46 -2.19 6.73
C SER A 32 7.58 -2.25 5.21
N GLN A 33 6.49 -1.96 4.52
CA GLN A 33 6.40 -2.02 3.07
C GLN A 33 5.89 -0.68 2.55
N ARG A 34 6.61 -0.11 1.57
CA ARG A 34 6.30 1.18 0.97
C ARG A 34 6.21 1.02 -0.55
N VAL A 35 5.03 1.21 -1.09
CA VAL A 35 4.73 1.00 -2.51
C VAL A 35 4.33 2.32 -3.15
N LEU A 36 4.98 2.71 -4.25
CA LEU A 36 4.55 3.80 -5.11
C LEU A 36 3.99 3.25 -6.43
N LEU A 37 2.79 3.72 -6.78
CA LEU A 37 2.26 3.64 -8.13
C LEU A 37 2.19 5.05 -8.71
N ALA A 38 2.95 5.30 -9.78
CA ALA A 38 2.98 6.60 -10.44
C ALA A 38 2.27 6.55 -11.78
N ASP A 39 1.36 7.49 -12.02
CA ASP A 39 0.58 7.58 -13.24
C ASP A 39 1.44 8.12 -14.39
N TYR A 40 1.58 7.28 -15.42
CA TYR A 40 2.40 7.52 -16.60
C TYR A 40 1.55 7.68 -17.86
N SER A 41 0.26 7.93 -17.69
CA SER A 41 -0.63 8.21 -18.79
C SER A 41 -0.32 9.55 -19.47
N LEU A 42 -0.91 9.78 -20.64
CA LEU A 42 -0.62 10.93 -21.52
C LEU A 42 -0.68 12.31 -20.85
N ASP A 43 -1.44 12.46 -19.77
CA ASP A 43 -1.61 13.73 -19.05
C ASP A 43 -0.65 13.92 -17.88
N SER A 44 0.30 13.00 -17.68
CA SER A 44 1.39 13.11 -16.70
C SER A 44 2.32 14.30 -17.02
N THR A 45 2.44 15.22 -16.07
CA THR A 45 3.24 16.44 -16.14
C THR A 45 4.68 16.24 -15.64
N PRO A 46 5.63 17.10 -16.03
CA PRO A 46 6.97 17.10 -15.43
C PRO A 46 6.96 17.23 -13.91
N ALA A 47 6.04 18.03 -13.35
CA ALA A 47 5.91 18.21 -11.91
C ALA A 47 5.49 16.91 -11.19
N GLU A 48 4.50 16.20 -11.72
CA GLU A 48 4.07 14.89 -11.17
C GLU A 48 5.21 13.85 -11.24
N ARG A 49 6.01 13.87 -12.31
CA ARG A 49 7.17 12.97 -12.43
C ARG A 49 8.28 13.31 -11.43
N THR A 50 8.61 14.59 -11.25
CA THR A 50 9.54 15.03 -10.21
C THR A 50 9.04 14.66 -8.82
N GLU A 51 7.74 14.79 -8.57
CA GLU A 51 7.11 14.38 -7.32
C GLU A 51 7.22 12.86 -7.09
N ALA A 52 7.07 12.03 -8.13
CA ALA A 52 7.30 10.58 -8.02
C ALA A 52 8.74 10.26 -7.58
N VAL A 53 9.73 10.92 -8.19
CA VAL A 53 11.14 10.75 -7.82
C VAL A 53 11.37 11.13 -6.35
N ARG A 54 10.82 12.26 -5.91
CA ARG A 54 10.93 12.73 -4.53
C ARG A 54 10.33 11.73 -3.55
N ILE A 55 9.10 11.27 -3.82
CA ILE A 55 8.40 10.30 -2.97
C ILE A 55 9.18 8.99 -2.83
N VAL A 56 9.71 8.43 -3.93
CA VAL A 56 10.53 7.21 -3.82
C VAL A 56 11.79 7.45 -3.00
N GLY A 57 12.40 8.63 -3.12
CA GLY A 57 13.57 8.98 -2.31
C GLY A 57 13.27 8.97 -0.82
N GLU A 58 12.16 9.58 -0.40
CA GLU A 58 11.71 9.57 1.00
C GLU A 58 11.37 8.16 1.48
N MET A 59 10.67 7.36 0.66
CA MET A 59 10.41 5.96 0.98
C MET A 59 11.70 5.15 1.15
N ALA A 60 12.71 5.39 0.30
CA ALA A 60 14.00 4.71 0.37
C ALA A 60 14.76 5.07 1.65
N ASP A 61 14.76 6.34 2.05
CA ASP A 61 15.39 6.77 3.31
C ASP A 61 14.71 6.16 4.53
N LEU A 62 13.37 6.16 4.56
CA LEU A 62 12.60 5.52 5.62
C LEU A 62 12.81 4.00 5.68
N ALA A 63 12.82 3.34 4.53
CA ALA A 63 13.04 1.90 4.45
C ALA A 63 14.47 1.49 4.80
N ALA A 64 15.45 2.32 4.47
CA ALA A 64 16.83 2.12 4.92
C ALA A 64 16.94 2.24 6.45
N ALA A 65 16.20 3.17 7.06
CA ALA A 65 16.22 3.39 8.50
C ALA A 65 15.58 2.23 9.30
N ASP A 66 14.52 1.62 8.78
CA ASP A 66 13.78 0.53 9.43
C ASP A 66 13.99 -0.85 8.81
N GLN A 67 14.93 -0.98 7.86
CA GLN A 67 15.22 -2.21 7.11
C GLN A 67 13.98 -2.80 6.38
N GLY A 68 13.11 -1.91 5.91
CA GLY A 68 11.89 -2.22 5.19
C GLY A 68 12.09 -2.58 3.72
N VAL A 69 10.95 -2.57 3.00
CA VAL A 69 10.88 -2.79 1.55
C VAL A 69 10.33 -1.54 0.86
N VAL A 70 10.94 -1.20 -0.27
CA VAL A 70 10.41 -0.20 -1.22
C VAL A 70 10.12 -0.87 -2.54
N ALA A 71 8.92 -0.64 -3.07
CA ALA A 71 8.59 -0.95 -4.44
C ALA A 71 8.03 0.28 -5.15
N ALA A 72 8.33 0.44 -6.42
CA ALA A 72 7.77 1.53 -7.21
C ALA A 72 7.61 1.12 -8.67
N ALA A 73 6.46 1.42 -9.25
CA ALA A 73 6.18 1.17 -10.66
C ALA A 73 5.39 2.31 -11.29
N PRO A 74 5.65 2.64 -12.57
CA PRO A 74 4.69 3.39 -13.36
C PRO A 74 3.48 2.52 -13.68
N PHE A 75 2.30 3.11 -13.80
CA PHE A 75 1.11 2.44 -14.33
C PHE A 75 0.41 3.29 -15.39
N GLN A 76 -0.37 2.61 -16.23
CA GLN A 76 -1.03 3.16 -17.42
C GLN A 76 -2.25 2.26 -17.76
N ALA A 77 -2.67 2.17 -19.02
CA ALA A 77 -3.66 1.18 -19.44
C ALA A 77 -3.19 -0.27 -19.16
N SER A 78 -4.15 -1.14 -18.83
CA SER A 78 -3.92 -2.56 -18.54
C SER A 78 -2.85 -2.79 -17.47
N ALA A 79 -2.92 -2.00 -16.39
CA ALA A 79 -1.90 -1.95 -15.36
C ALA A 79 -1.64 -3.32 -14.73
N LEU A 80 -2.70 -4.09 -14.44
CA LEU A 80 -2.57 -5.43 -13.85
C LEU A 80 -1.73 -6.38 -14.71
N ALA A 81 -1.79 -6.25 -16.03
CA ALA A 81 -1.06 -7.12 -16.95
C ALA A 81 0.36 -6.61 -17.26
N THR A 82 0.69 -5.37 -16.90
CA THR A 82 1.90 -4.69 -17.41
C THR A 82 2.84 -4.18 -16.32
N ILE A 83 2.36 -4.03 -15.08
CA ILE A 83 3.22 -3.65 -13.95
C ILE A 83 4.26 -4.75 -13.73
N THR A 84 5.52 -4.34 -13.77
CA THR A 84 6.70 -5.20 -13.57
C THR A 84 7.62 -4.49 -12.60
N TRP A 85 7.30 -4.50 -11.29
CA TRP A 85 7.94 -3.74 -10.20
C TRP A 85 9.44 -3.43 -10.42
N PRO A 86 9.78 -2.37 -11.17
CA PRO A 86 11.15 -2.17 -11.63
C PRO A 86 12.05 -1.78 -10.46
N ILE A 87 11.48 -1.09 -9.48
CA ILE A 87 12.06 -0.91 -8.15
C ILE A 87 11.30 -1.89 -7.26
N LEU A 88 12.03 -2.85 -6.70
CA LEU A 88 11.62 -3.71 -5.59
C LEU A 88 12.89 -4.02 -4.81
N HIS A 89 13.10 -3.32 -3.70
CA HIS A 89 14.33 -3.40 -2.92
C HIS A 89 14.02 -3.64 -1.45
N ARG A 90 14.68 -4.66 -0.88
CA ARG A 90 14.68 -4.95 0.56
C ARG A 90 15.98 -4.44 1.16
N PHE A 91 15.86 -3.58 2.17
CA PHE A 91 17.00 -2.99 2.83
C PHE A 91 17.56 -3.96 3.86
N THR A 92 18.73 -4.53 3.59
CA THR A 92 19.40 -5.46 4.49
C THR A 92 20.88 -5.11 4.52
N PRO A 93 21.46 -4.79 5.68
CA PRO A 93 22.88 -4.46 5.75
C PRO A 93 23.72 -5.72 5.48
N LYS A 94 24.91 -5.53 4.93
CA LYS A 94 25.86 -6.64 4.73
C LYS A 94 26.12 -7.41 6.05
N PRO A 95 26.08 -8.77 6.03
CA PRO A 95 26.23 -9.58 7.24
C PRO A 95 27.58 -9.41 7.94
N SER A 96 28.62 -9.06 7.20
CA SER A 96 30.02 -9.04 7.65
C SER A 96 30.42 -7.80 8.45
N ASP A 97 29.55 -6.80 8.62
CA ASP A 97 29.88 -5.54 9.30
C ASP A 97 29.37 -5.51 10.75
N PRO A 98 30.22 -5.80 11.76
CA PRO A 98 29.84 -5.73 13.17
C PRO A 98 29.67 -4.28 13.67
N ASN A 99 30.18 -3.29 12.92
CA ASN A 99 30.14 -1.88 13.29
C ASN A 99 28.86 -1.20 12.77
N SER A 100 28.10 -0.59 13.68
CA SER A 100 26.85 0.12 13.39
C SER A 100 27.01 1.28 12.40
N TYR A 101 28.20 1.89 12.33
CA TYR A 101 28.51 2.92 11.35
C TYR A 101 28.49 2.37 9.91
N TYR A 102 29.22 1.28 9.65
CA TYR A 102 29.29 0.68 8.30
C TYR A 102 27.94 0.11 7.87
N ARG A 103 27.15 -0.43 8.80
CA ARG A 103 25.76 -0.84 8.53
C ARG A 103 24.89 0.33 8.05
N LYS A 104 24.94 1.48 8.74
CA LYS A 104 24.20 2.67 8.34
C LYS A 104 24.69 3.22 6.99
N LEU A 105 26.00 3.22 6.78
CA LEU A 105 26.59 3.65 5.51
C LEU A 105 26.16 2.76 4.34
N ASP A 106 26.16 1.43 4.52
CA ASP A 106 25.70 0.48 3.51
C ASP A 106 24.22 0.68 3.17
N LEU A 107 23.36 0.83 4.18
CA LEU A 107 21.93 1.10 3.98
C LEU A 107 21.69 2.45 3.28
N ALA A 108 22.46 3.48 3.62
CA ALA A 108 22.40 4.76 2.93
C ALA A 108 22.85 4.65 1.46
N GLN A 109 23.88 3.87 1.17
CA GLN A 109 24.31 3.59 -0.22
C GLN A 109 23.23 2.85 -1.01
N GLN A 110 22.56 1.87 -0.40
CA GLN A 110 21.40 1.21 -1.00
C GLN A 110 20.27 2.21 -1.31
N ALA A 111 19.98 3.13 -0.38
CA ALA A 111 18.94 4.15 -0.57
C ALA A 111 19.28 5.08 -1.74
N GLU A 112 20.54 5.52 -1.84
CA GLU A 112 21.01 6.31 -2.98
C GLU A 112 20.89 5.56 -4.31
N ALA A 113 21.17 4.26 -4.35
CA ALA A 113 20.98 3.44 -5.55
C ALA A 113 19.50 3.42 -5.99
N VAL A 114 18.57 3.23 -5.05
CA VAL A 114 17.12 3.29 -5.32
C VAL A 114 16.71 4.67 -5.82
N LYS A 115 17.24 5.76 -5.24
CA LYS A 115 16.98 7.15 -5.70
C LYS A 115 17.45 7.38 -7.14
N GLN A 116 18.63 6.88 -7.52
CA GLN A 116 19.12 7.01 -8.88
C GLN A 116 18.29 6.17 -9.87
N GLN A 117 17.85 4.99 -9.45
CA GLN A 117 16.92 4.18 -10.24
C GLN A 117 15.58 4.90 -10.43
N ALA A 118 15.05 5.53 -9.39
CA ALA A 118 13.82 6.33 -9.46
C ALA A 118 13.96 7.51 -10.42
N LYS A 119 15.08 8.26 -10.38
CA LYS A 119 15.37 9.32 -11.36
C LYS A 119 15.39 8.79 -12.79
N THR A 120 15.99 7.63 -13.01
CA THR A 120 16.06 7.01 -14.34
C THR A 120 14.68 6.56 -14.83
N LEU A 121 13.95 5.86 -13.97
CA LEU A 121 12.63 5.31 -14.26
C LEU A 121 11.59 6.41 -14.49
N PHE A 122 11.57 7.40 -13.60
CA PHE A 122 10.54 8.43 -13.58
C PHE A 122 10.95 9.76 -14.24
N GLY A 123 12.20 9.93 -14.65
CA GLY A 123 12.67 11.16 -15.29
C GLY A 123 12.16 11.36 -16.72
N ARG A 124 11.69 10.28 -17.38
CA ARG A 124 11.29 10.30 -18.80
C ARG A 124 9.78 10.22 -18.95
N GLN A 125 9.21 11.03 -19.84
CA GLN A 125 7.79 10.92 -20.19
C GLN A 125 7.57 9.65 -21.02
N ARG A 126 6.55 8.86 -20.67
CA ARG A 126 5.98 7.85 -21.57
C ARG A 126 4.62 8.38 -22.04
N ARG A 127 4.36 8.30 -23.34
CA ARG A 127 3.13 8.83 -23.95
C ARG A 127 2.14 7.71 -24.20
N VAL A 128 1.70 7.04 -23.12
CA VAL A 128 0.76 5.92 -23.25
C VAL A 128 -0.64 6.36 -22.88
N GLN A 129 -1.59 6.01 -23.74
CA GLN A 129 -2.99 6.37 -23.56
C GLN A 129 -3.66 5.45 -22.53
N GLY A 130 -4.50 6.05 -21.68
CA GLY A 130 -5.34 5.34 -20.71
C GLY A 130 -4.70 5.16 -19.34
N THR A 131 -5.57 5.07 -18.33
CA THR A 131 -5.20 5.05 -16.90
C THR A 131 -6.04 3.98 -16.20
N ASP A 132 -5.45 2.80 -16.02
CA ASP A 132 -6.06 1.66 -15.31
C ASP A 132 -5.64 1.66 -13.84
N VAL A 133 -6.23 2.58 -13.07
CA VAL A 133 -5.97 2.70 -11.63
C VAL A 133 -6.37 1.41 -10.89
N LEU A 134 -7.47 0.77 -11.29
CA LEU A 134 -7.96 -0.45 -10.64
C LEU A 134 -6.96 -1.60 -10.76
N GLY A 135 -6.45 -1.85 -11.97
CA GLY A 135 -5.42 -2.87 -12.19
C GLY A 135 -4.14 -2.59 -11.40
N GLY A 136 -3.76 -1.31 -11.27
CA GLY A 136 -2.62 -0.91 -10.44
C GLY A 136 -2.85 -1.24 -8.96
N LEU A 137 -4.02 -0.91 -8.42
CA LEU A 137 -4.36 -1.21 -7.03
C LEU A 137 -4.37 -2.72 -6.73
N ILE A 138 -4.85 -3.54 -7.66
CA ILE A 138 -4.81 -4.99 -7.53
C ILE A 138 -3.36 -5.48 -7.51
N ALA A 139 -2.52 -5.04 -8.45
CA ALA A 139 -1.10 -5.39 -8.46
C ALA A 139 -0.40 -5.01 -7.15
N ALA A 140 -0.69 -3.82 -6.60
CA ALA A 140 -0.15 -3.42 -5.29
C ALA A 140 -0.63 -4.34 -4.15
N SER A 141 -1.89 -4.75 -4.15
CA SER A 141 -2.40 -5.69 -3.14
C SER A 141 -1.73 -7.06 -3.22
N GLU A 142 -1.44 -7.54 -4.43
CA GLU A 142 -0.71 -8.79 -4.65
C GLU A 142 0.72 -8.70 -4.13
N LEU A 143 1.40 -7.58 -4.38
CA LEU A 143 2.73 -7.33 -3.83
C LEU A 143 2.70 -7.28 -2.29
N PHE A 144 1.76 -6.57 -1.69
CA PHE A 144 1.62 -6.51 -0.24
C PHE A 144 1.40 -7.90 0.38
N ALA A 145 0.68 -8.77 -0.32
CA ALA A 145 0.41 -10.13 0.11
C ALA A 145 1.62 -11.08 -0.07
N SER A 146 2.53 -10.80 -1.01
CA SER A 146 3.73 -11.62 -1.22
C SER A 146 4.89 -11.33 -0.26
N GLU A 147 4.84 -10.19 0.43
CA GLU A 147 5.88 -9.75 1.35
C GLU A 147 5.53 -10.07 2.82
N PRO A 148 6.53 -10.14 3.73
CA PRO A 148 6.29 -10.36 5.17
C PRO A 148 5.33 -9.33 5.78
N ALA A 149 4.56 -9.76 6.77
CA ALA A 149 3.62 -8.89 7.47
C ALA A 149 4.33 -7.68 8.10
N GLY A 150 3.64 -6.53 8.15
CA GLY A 150 4.11 -5.31 8.78
C GLY A 150 3.31 -4.09 8.34
N PRO A 151 3.72 -2.87 8.72
CA PRO A 151 3.07 -1.64 8.28
C PRO A 151 3.15 -1.49 6.75
N GLN A 152 2.03 -1.20 6.09
CA GLN A 152 1.94 -1.13 4.62
C GLN A 152 1.49 0.25 4.18
N THR A 153 2.30 0.92 3.37
CA THR A 153 2.00 2.24 2.83
C THR A 153 1.93 2.19 1.31
N LEU A 154 0.83 2.68 0.75
CA LEU A 154 0.64 2.85 -0.68
C LEU A 154 0.56 4.34 -0.99
N VAL A 155 1.45 4.83 -1.85
CA VAL A 155 1.34 6.15 -2.46
C VAL A 155 0.88 5.98 -3.90
N LEU A 156 -0.19 6.68 -4.25
CA LEU A 156 -0.69 6.83 -5.61
C LEU A 156 -0.35 8.23 -6.07
N ASN A 157 0.64 8.37 -6.93
CA ASN A 157 0.94 9.63 -7.58
C ASN A 157 0.19 9.69 -8.90
N SER A 158 -1.03 10.21 -8.86
CA SER A 158 -1.97 10.26 -9.98
C SER A 158 -2.98 11.37 -9.76
N ASN A 159 -3.46 11.95 -10.86
CA ASN A 159 -4.62 12.82 -10.85
C ASN A 159 -5.95 12.06 -10.58
N MET A 160 -5.89 10.72 -10.54
CA MET A 160 -6.97 9.78 -10.27
C MET A 160 -8.10 9.79 -11.31
N TRP A 161 -7.84 10.28 -12.51
CA TRP A 161 -8.77 10.28 -13.64
C TRP A 161 -8.79 8.89 -14.28
N ALA A 162 -9.46 7.93 -13.64
CA ALA A 162 -9.64 6.62 -14.25
C ALA A 162 -10.48 6.72 -15.53
N TYR A 163 -10.01 5.99 -16.54
CA TYR A 163 -10.71 5.76 -17.79
C TYR A 163 -10.76 4.26 -18.08
N SER A 164 -11.86 3.63 -17.66
CA SER A 164 -12.23 2.25 -17.99
C SER A 164 -13.72 2.21 -18.38
N PRO A 165 -14.04 2.39 -19.68
CA PRO A 165 -15.42 2.31 -20.16
C PRO A 165 -16.10 0.97 -19.85
N ALA A 166 -15.35 -0.14 -19.92
CA ALA A 166 -15.85 -1.48 -19.60
C ALA A 166 -16.34 -1.59 -18.14
N ASP A 167 -15.77 -0.81 -17.24
CA ASP A 167 -16.15 -0.75 -15.83
C ASP A 167 -17.14 0.38 -15.50
N GLY A 168 -17.51 1.18 -16.51
CA GLY A 168 -18.30 2.39 -16.30
C GLY A 168 -17.56 3.50 -15.55
N LEU A 169 -16.22 3.49 -15.61
CA LEU A 169 -15.35 4.50 -14.98
C LEU A 169 -14.88 5.51 -16.03
N ILE A 170 -15.58 6.63 -16.15
CA ILE A 170 -15.18 7.77 -16.98
C ILE A 170 -15.20 9.03 -16.11
N LEU A 171 -14.32 9.05 -15.09
CA LEU A 171 -14.44 9.99 -13.97
C LEU A 171 -14.16 11.45 -14.36
N LYS A 172 -13.44 11.69 -15.46
CA LYS A 172 -13.19 13.05 -15.97
C LYS A 172 -14.43 13.73 -16.55
N LYS A 173 -15.42 12.96 -17.03
CA LYS A 173 -16.58 13.49 -17.80
C LYS A 173 -17.90 13.40 -17.05
N GLN A 174 -17.95 12.68 -15.93
CA GLN A 174 -19.19 12.38 -15.25
C GLN A 174 -19.13 12.79 -13.79
N ARG A 175 -20.08 13.64 -13.39
CA ARG A 175 -20.39 13.84 -11.97
C ARG A 175 -21.19 12.64 -11.47
N LEU A 176 -20.68 11.95 -10.47
CA LEU A 176 -21.37 10.83 -9.83
C LEU A 176 -22.19 11.31 -8.63
N SER A 177 -23.45 10.86 -8.52
CA SER A 177 -24.23 10.96 -7.30
C SER A 177 -23.82 9.88 -6.29
N LEU A 178 -24.17 10.06 -5.02
CA LEU A 178 -23.89 9.05 -3.98
C LEU A 178 -24.47 7.68 -4.34
N SER A 179 -25.70 7.62 -4.86
CA SER A 179 -26.32 6.35 -5.24
C SER A 179 -25.63 5.70 -6.44
N GLN A 180 -25.11 6.49 -7.37
CA GLN A 180 -24.27 5.98 -8.47
C GLN A 180 -22.94 5.43 -7.96
N ILE A 181 -22.29 6.12 -7.01
CA ILE A 181 -21.06 5.65 -6.36
C ILE A 181 -21.29 4.31 -5.69
N THR A 182 -22.32 4.18 -4.84
CA THR A 182 -22.63 2.91 -4.16
C THR A 182 -22.83 1.77 -5.15
N ARG A 183 -23.69 1.95 -6.17
CA ARG A 183 -23.95 0.92 -7.18
C ARG A 183 -22.68 0.53 -7.94
N LEU A 184 -21.81 1.49 -8.21
CA LEU A 184 -20.55 1.25 -8.91
C LEU A 184 -19.56 0.48 -8.03
N ILE A 185 -19.40 0.85 -6.76
CA ILE A 185 -18.59 0.10 -5.80
C ILE A 185 -19.09 -1.34 -5.65
N ASP A 186 -20.41 -1.55 -5.53
CA ASP A 186 -20.97 -2.90 -5.43
C ASP A 186 -20.73 -3.73 -6.70
N ARG A 187 -20.85 -3.11 -7.87
CA ARG A 187 -20.54 -3.75 -9.15
C ARG A 187 -19.07 -4.15 -9.22
N LEU A 188 -18.16 -3.24 -8.88
CA LEU A 188 -16.72 -3.53 -8.84
C LEU A 188 -16.40 -4.64 -7.84
N GLY A 189 -17.07 -4.65 -6.68
CA GLY A 189 -16.96 -5.72 -5.69
C GLY A 189 -17.37 -7.08 -6.24
N ARG A 190 -18.54 -7.18 -6.88
CA ARG A 190 -19.00 -8.43 -7.51
C ARG A 190 -18.09 -8.89 -8.65
N ALA A 191 -17.44 -7.95 -9.34
CA ALA A 191 -16.50 -8.24 -10.41
C ALA A 191 -15.08 -8.57 -9.92
N GLY A 192 -14.83 -8.63 -8.60
CA GLY A 192 -13.49 -8.88 -8.05
C GLY A 192 -12.50 -7.73 -8.25
N LYS A 193 -12.99 -6.51 -8.53
CA LYS A 193 -12.17 -5.33 -8.84
C LYS A 193 -11.94 -4.39 -7.66
N ILE A 194 -12.28 -4.81 -6.45
CA ILE A 194 -11.90 -4.13 -5.20
C ILE A 194 -10.62 -4.81 -4.70
N ALA A 195 -9.49 -4.10 -4.78
CA ALA A 195 -8.22 -4.60 -4.29
C ALA A 195 -8.27 -4.77 -2.75
N PRO A 196 -7.87 -5.92 -2.20
CA PRO A 196 -7.78 -6.10 -0.75
C PRO A 196 -6.61 -5.27 -0.19
N LEU A 197 -6.92 -4.19 0.52
CA LEU A 197 -5.93 -3.24 1.05
C LEU A 197 -6.13 -3.02 2.56
N ARG A 198 -6.52 -4.09 3.28
CA ARG A 198 -6.89 -4.00 4.69
C ARG A 198 -5.72 -3.49 5.53
N GLY A 199 -5.90 -2.34 6.18
CA GLY A 199 -4.88 -1.73 7.04
C GLY A 199 -3.78 -0.97 6.30
N VAL A 200 -3.79 -0.94 4.96
CA VAL A 200 -2.83 -0.17 4.17
C VAL A 200 -3.11 1.33 4.31
N CYS A 201 -2.09 2.12 4.65
CA CYS A 201 -2.16 3.59 4.62
C CYS A 201 -2.03 4.06 3.19
N VAL A 202 -3.07 4.71 2.67
CA VAL A 202 -3.11 5.22 1.30
C VAL A 202 -2.92 6.73 1.29
N TYR A 203 -1.95 7.18 0.50
CA TYR A 203 -1.72 8.58 0.18
C TYR A 203 -1.99 8.80 -1.30
N VAL A 204 -2.89 9.70 -1.62
CA VAL A 204 -3.16 10.11 -2.99
C VAL A 204 -2.53 11.47 -3.22
N VAL A 205 -1.56 11.52 -4.12
CA VAL A 205 -0.74 12.69 -4.46
C VAL A 205 -0.95 13.03 -5.92
N GLY A 206 -0.97 14.31 -6.28
CA GLY A 206 -1.36 14.77 -7.61
C GLY A 206 -2.88 14.85 -7.82
N ALA A 207 -3.67 14.29 -6.88
CA ALA A 207 -5.12 14.42 -6.89
C ALA A 207 -5.57 15.55 -5.96
N GLY A 208 -6.28 16.54 -6.49
CA GLY A 208 -6.76 17.68 -5.71
C GLY A 208 -7.55 18.66 -6.56
N LEU A 209 -8.06 19.71 -5.91
CA LEU A 209 -8.65 20.87 -6.58
C LEU A 209 -7.53 21.67 -7.25
N ASP A 210 -7.17 21.26 -8.46
CA ASP A 210 -6.14 21.94 -9.26
C ASP A 210 -6.79 23.12 -10.01
N PRO A 211 -6.44 24.38 -9.68
CA PRO A 211 -7.01 25.57 -10.32
C PRO A 211 -6.63 25.71 -11.81
N GLY A 212 -5.62 24.98 -12.29
CA GLY A 212 -5.21 24.97 -13.69
C GLY A 212 -5.89 23.91 -14.56
N ARG A 213 -6.67 22.99 -13.98
CA ARG A 213 -7.24 21.85 -14.71
C ARG A 213 -8.70 22.07 -15.12
N GLN A 214 -8.95 21.77 -16.40
CA GLN A 214 -10.18 21.99 -17.17
C GLN A 214 -11.41 21.17 -16.73
N ILE A 215 -11.48 20.70 -15.47
CA ILE A 215 -12.65 19.93 -14.99
C ILE A 215 -13.40 20.68 -13.88
N PRO A 216 -14.74 20.76 -13.97
CA PRO A 216 -15.56 21.40 -12.94
C PRO A 216 -15.29 20.84 -11.54
N THR A 217 -15.23 21.73 -10.53
CA THR A 217 -15.08 21.39 -9.10
C THR A 217 -16.05 20.29 -8.66
N SER A 218 -17.28 20.28 -9.17
CA SER A 218 -18.29 19.27 -8.84
C SER A 218 -17.91 17.85 -9.32
N ILE A 219 -17.24 17.72 -10.47
CA ILE A 219 -16.70 16.45 -10.96
C ILE A 219 -15.57 16.01 -10.05
N GLN A 220 -14.64 16.91 -9.72
CA GLN A 220 -13.50 16.63 -8.84
C GLN A 220 -13.94 16.13 -7.45
N ILE A 221 -14.95 16.78 -6.87
CA ILE A 221 -15.54 16.36 -5.59
C ILE A 221 -16.16 14.96 -5.71
N SER A 222 -16.93 14.69 -6.78
CA SER A 222 -17.55 13.38 -6.96
C SER A 222 -16.54 12.25 -7.20
N MET A 223 -15.44 12.55 -7.91
CA MET A 223 -14.33 11.62 -8.12
C MET A 223 -13.61 11.30 -6.80
N ARG A 224 -13.31 12.31 -5.98
CA ARG A 224 -12.74 12.11 -4.65
C ARG A 224 -13.68 11.26 -3.78
N ALA A 225 -14.99 11.52 -3.83
CA ALA A 225 -15.98 10.73 -3.09
C ALA A 225 -16.01 9.27 -3.55
N PHE A 226 -15.96 9.02 -4.86
CA PHE A 226 -15.87 7.68 -5.42
C PHE A 226 -14.64 6.92 -4.90
N TRP A 227 -13.45 7.51 -5.02
CA TRP A 227 -12.22 6.84 -4.60
C TRP A 227 -12.15 6.61 -3.10
N LYS A 228 -12.65 7.56 -2.28
CA LYS A 228 -12.79 7.33 -0.83
C LYS A 228 -13.71 6.15 -0.52
N ALA A 229 -14.83 6.01 -1.23
CA ALA A 229 -15.73 4.86 -1.07
C ALA A 229 -15.05 3.54 -1.52
N TYR A 230 -14.26 3.58 -2.60
CA TYR A 230 -13.45 2.44 -3.03
C TYR A 230 -12.45 2.01 -1.95
N PHE A 231 -11.63 2.95 -1.43
CA PHE A 231 -10.64 2.64 -0.41
C PHE A 231 -11.26 2.15 0.90
N ALA A 232 -12.41 2.72 1.29
CA ALA A 232 -13.17 2.21 2.42
C ALA A 232 -13.63 0.76 2.20
N ARG A 233 -14.15 0.43 1.00
CA ARG A 233 -14.56 -0.93 0.65
C ARG A 233 -13.39 -1.91 0.61
N ALA A 234 -12.20 -1.44 0.21
CA ALA A 234 -10.94 -2.17 0.17
C ALA A 234 -10.33 -2.39 1.58
N GLY A 235 -10.84 -1.71 2.61
CA GLY A 235 -10.29 -1.77 3.97
C GLY A 235 -9.05 -0.89 4.20
N ALA A 236 -8.76 0.03 3.29
CA ALA A 236 -7.62 0.93 3.36
C ALA A 236 -7.90 2.15 4.25
N ILE A 237 -6.82 2.74 4.77
CA ILE A 237 -6.84 3.96 5.59
C ILE A 237 -6.31 5.11 4.74
N VAL A 238 -7.18 5.96 4.21
CA VAL A 238 -6.75 7.13 3.43
C VAL A 238 -6.17 8.19 4.37
N ARG A 239 -4.86 8.38 4.32
CA ARG A 239 -4.12 9.37 5.14
C ARG A 239 -4.10 10.75 4.51
N ALA A 240 -3.96 10.82 3.19
CA ALA A 240 -3.90 12.08 2.46
C ALA A 240 -4.56 12.02 1.08
N TRP A 241 -5.09 13.17 0.65
CA TRP A 241 -5.57 13.42 -0.70
C TRP A 241 -5.21 14.87 -1.04
N THR A 242 -4.11 15.06 -1.78
CA THR A 242 -3.43 16.35 -1.88
C THR A 242 -2.75 16.54 -3.25
N PRO A 243 -2.62 17.78 -3.77
CA PRO A 243 -1.85 18.05 -4.97
C PRO A 243 -0.38 17.63 -4.86
N THR A 244 0.24 17.87 -3.70
CA THR A 244 1.63 17.50 -3.38
C THR A 244 1.71 16.93 -1.97
N LEU A 245 2.69 16.07 -1.73
CA LEU A 245 2.84 15.43 -0.43
C LEU A 245 3.73 16.28 0.49
N ALA A 246 3.13 16.89 1.52
CA ALA A 246 3.82 17.82 2.43
C ALA A 246 4.64 17.13 3.54
N ALA A 247 4.38 15.86 3.80
CA ALA A 247 5.03 15.08 4.85
C ALA A 247 5.26 13.64 4.38
N GLU A 248 6.28 13.00 4.93
CA GLU A 248 6.70 11.66 4.53
C GLU A 248 5.56 10.63 4.66
N PRO A 249 5.40 9.71 3.68
CA PRO A 249 4.32 8.74 3.70
C PRO A 249 4.66 7.58 4.63
N SER A 250 3.85 7.37 5.68
CA SER A 250 4.00 6.25 6.61
C SER A 250 2.68 5.75 7.20
N CYS A 251 2.61 4.43 7.41
CA CYS A 251 1.89 3.84 8.52
C CYS A 251 2.87 3.72 9.70
#